data_AF-A0A388TEE7-F1
#
_entry.id   AF-A0A388TEE7-F1
#
_cell.length_a   1.000
_cell.length_b   1.000
_cell.length_c   1.000
_cell.angle_alpha   90.00
_cell.angle_beta   90.00
_cell.angle_gamma   90.00
#
_symmetry.space_group_name_H-M   'P 1'
#
loop_
_entity.id
_entity.type
_entity.pdbx_description
1 polymer ?
#
loop_
_entity_poly.entity_id
_entity_poly.type
_entity_poly.pdbx_seq_one_letter_code
_entity_poly.pdbx_strand_id
1 'polypeptide(L)'
;MSEKTSNEYLRKLFSRKLALLRETSAQTMEAAADSLEMDVSAYYMLLSGKRLPHIQTLLRLNRKYGVTMDWWFKELHETPSSKTNTRTEAAASEILSNLHKLDAKGQKTLLGISKVLAANK
;
A
#
# COMPACT_ATOMS: atom_id res chain seq x y z
N MET A 1 16.09 0.09 -14.49
CA MET A 1 15.13 1.14 -14.92
C MET A 1 15.68 2.50 -14.52
N SER A 2 15.68 3.49 -15.41
CA SER A 2 16.04 4.87 -15.04
C SER A 2 15.00 5.44 -14.06
N GLU A 3 15.46 6.16 -13.04
CA GLU A 3 14.62 6.76 -11.98
C GLU A 3 13.48 7.62 -12.55
N LYS A 4 13.73 8.31 -13.68
CA LYS A 4 12.72 9.11 -14.39
C LYS A 4 11.56 8.26 -14.91
N THR A 5 11.85 7.06 -15.41
CA THR A 5 10.85 6.12 -15.93
C THR A 5 9.97 5.56 -14.80
N SER A 6 10.54 5.36 -13.61
CA SER A 6 9.80 4.88 -12.44
C SER A 6 8.80 5.93 -11.92
N ASN A 7 9.24 7.18 -11.81
CA ASN A 7 8.41 8.27 -11.32
C ASN A 7 7.23 8.60 -12.27
N GLU A 8 7.47 8.56 -13.58
CA GLU A 8 6.43 8.74 -14.58
C GLU A 8 5.39 7.61 -14.54
N TYR A 9 5.85 6.37 -14.40
CA TYR A 9 4.96 5.21 -14.24
C TYR A 9 4.06 5.36 -13.02
N LEU A 10 4.63 5.70 -11.86
CA LEU A 10 3.84 5.92 -10.65
C LEU A 10 2.80 7.02 -10.84
N ARG A 11 3.18 8.16 -11.43
CA ARG A 11 2.23 9.26 -11.71
C ARG A 11 1.03 8.79 -12.52
N LYS A 12 1.27 8.03 -13.59
CA LYS A 12 0.22 7.45 -14.45
C LYS A 12 -0.65 6.43 -13.71
N LEU A 13 -0.04 5.60 -12.88
CA LEU A 13 -0.74 4.61 -12.06
C LEU A 13 -1.71 5.29 -11.07
N PHE A 14 -1.21 6.24 -10.29
CA PHE A 14 -1.99 6.98 -9.30
C PHE A 14 -3.08 7.82 -9.95
N SER A 15 -2.79 8.49 -11.07
CA SER A 15 -3.78 9.33 -11.75
C SER A 15 -4.94 8.51 -12.31
N ARG A 16 -4.66 7.38 -12.96
CA ARG A 16 -5.69 6.45 -13.48
C ARG A 16 -6.58 5.92 -12.36
N LYS A 17 -5.97 5.50 -11.25
CA LYS A 17 -6.68 5.00 -10.08
C LYS A 17 -7.56 6.08 -9.43
N LEU A 18 -7.05 7.29 -9.31
CA LEU A 18 -7.83 8.42 -8.78
C LEU A 18 -9.00 8.80 -9.71
N ALA A 19 -8.80 8.77 -11.03
CA ALA A 19 -9.85 9.01 -12.01
C ALA A 19 -10.99 7.99 -11.86
N LEU A 20 -10.65 6.70 -11.75
CA LEU A 20 -11.61 5.62 -11.50
C LEU A 20 -12.44 5.87 -10.22
N LEU A 21 -11.79 6.24 -9.12
CA LEU A 21 -12.48 6.56 -7.86
C LEU A 21 -13.43 7.75 -8.00
N ARG A 22 -13.02 8.80 -8.72
CA ARG A 22 -13.89 9.96 -8.96
C ARG A 22 -15.09 9.59 -9.82
N GLU A 23 -14.87 8.87 -10.92
CA GLU A 23 -15.92 8.45 -11.85
C GLU A 23 -16.95 7.53 -11.19
N THR A 24 -16.49 6.55 -10.42
CA THR A 24 -17.38 5.66 -9.65
C THR A 24 -18.19 6.39 -8.59
N SER A 25 -17.66 7.49 -8.03
CA SER A 25 -18.39 8.35 -7.10
C SER A 25 -19.31 9.38 -7.76
N ALA A 26 -19.32 9.47 -9.10
CA ALA A 26 -20.07 10.46 -9.88
C ALA A 26 -19.85 11.93 -9.45
N GLN A 27 -18.68 12.24 -8.89
CA GLN A 27 -18.37 13.58 -8.39
C GLN A 27 -17.74 14.47 -9.46
N THR A 28 -18.09 15.76 -9.43
CA THR A 28 -17.32 16.79 -10.13
C THR A 28 -15.93 16.94 -9.51
N MET A 29 -15.02 17.61 -10.20
CA MET A 29 -13.68 17.84 -9.66
C MET A 29 -13.71 18.73 -8.41
N GLU A 30 -14.57 19.74 -8.42
CA GLU A 30 -14.76 20.69 -7.33
C GLU A 30 -15.28 19.96 -6.09
N ALA A 31 -16.37 19.20 -6.23
CA ALA A 31 -16.93 18.42 -5.13
C ALA A 31 -15.94 17.38 -4.59
N ALA A 32 -15.13 16.78 -5.47
CA ALA A 32 -14.12 15.82 -5.07
C ALA A 32 -12.95 16.47 -4.31
N ALA A 33 -12.53 17.67 -4.71
CA ALA A 33 -11.48 18.45 -4.06
C ALA A 33 -11.95 18.98 -2.69
N ASP A 34 -13.16 19.51 -2.62
CA ASP A 34 -13.77 20.02 -1.38
C ASP A 34 -13.86 18.92 -0.31
N SER A 35 -14.36 17.74 -0.69
CA SER A 35 -14.46 16.58 0.21
C SER A 35 -13.11 15.97 0.61
N LEU A 36 -12.02 16.38 -0.05
CA LEU A 36 -10.64 16.00 0.30
C LEU A 36 -9.88 17.12 1.02
N GLU A 37 -10.56 18.24 1.31
CA GLU A 37 -10.00 19.45 1.92
C GLU A 37 -8.72 19.90 1.18
N MET A 38 -8.81 20.01 -0.15
CA MET A 38 -7.69 20.43 -0.99
C MET A 38 -8.15 21.37 -2.11
N ASP A 39 -7.22 22.20 -2.59
CA ASP A 39 -7.48 23.06 -3.74
C ASP A 39 -7.83 22.25 -4.99
N VAL A 40 -8.78 22.76 -5.78
CA VAL A 40 -9.21 22.17 -7.06
C VAL A 40 -8.01 22.03 -8.01
N SER A 41 -7.10 23.00 -8.02
CA SER A 41 -5.87 22.96 -8.81
C SER A 41 -4.93 21.83 -8.38
N ALA A 42 -4.78 21.61 -7.07
CA ALA A 42 -3.97 20.52 -6.52
C ALA A 42 -4.59 19.17 -6.88
N TYR A 43 -5.91 19.03 -6.74
CA TYR A 43 -6.64 17.83 -7.14
C TYR A 43 -6.49 17.55 -8.65
N TYR A 44 -6.59 18.59 -9.49
CA TYR A 44 -6.35 18.48 -10.93
C TYR A 44 -4.93 18.00 -11.26
N MET A 45 -3.90 18.49 -10.57
CA MET A 45 -2.52 18.04 -10.78
C MET A 45 -2.34 16.56 -10.45
N LEU A 46 -3.09 16.03 -9.48
CA LEU A 46 -3.09 14.60 -9.16
C LEU A 46 -3.82 13.79 -10.24
N LEU A 47 -5.02 14.23 -10.64
CA LEU A 47 -5.82 13.58 -11.69
C LEU A 47 -5.12 13.56 -13.05
N SER A 48 -4.35 14.61 -13.38
CA SER A 48 -3.59 14.69 -14.63
C SER A 48 -2.24 13.97 -14.58
N GLY A 49 -1.85 13.42 -13.41
CA GLY A 49 -0.55 12.78 -13.23
C GLY A 49 0.63 13.75 -13.31
N LYS A 50 0.41 15.06 -13.20
CA LYS A 50 1.48 16.06 -13.14
C LYS A 50 2.23 16.03 -11.81
N ARG A 51 1.54 15.58 -10.75
CA ARG A 51 2.06 15.53 -9.38
C ARG A 51 1.74 14.17 -8.74
N LEU A 52 2.67 13.66 -7.93
CA LEU A 52 2.41 12.51 -7.07
C LEU A 52 1.70 12.94 -5.79
N PRO A 53 0.75 12.13 -5.29
CA PRO A 53 0.14 12.37 -4.00
C PRO A 53 1.18 12.20 -2.90
N HIS A 54 1.14 13.09 -1.91
CA HIS A 54 1.86 12.89 -0.66
C HIS A 54 1.18 11.79 0.15
N ILE A 55 1.90 11.20 1.11
CA ILE A 55 1.34 10.16 1.97
C ILE A 55 0.06 10.63 2.69
N GLN A 56 0.03 11.89 3.15
CA GLN A 56 -1.15 12.47 3.78
C GLN A 56 -2.34 12.54 2.82
N THR A 57 -2.09 12.88 1.54
CA THR A 57 -3.12 12.87 0.49
C THR A 57 -3.67 11.46 0.29
N LEU A 58 -2.80 10.44 0.25
CA LEU A 58 -3.24 9.04 0.14
C LEU A 58 -4.09 8.61 1.33
N LEU A 59 -3.74 9.01 2.55
CA LEU A 59 -4.56 8.71 3.73
C LEU A 59 -5.95 9.35 3.65
N ARG A 60 -6.05 10.59 3.16
CA ARG A 60 -7.35 11.25 2.92
C ARG A 60 -8.17 10.52 1.86
N LEU A 61 -7.54 10.14 0.75
CA LEU A 61 -8.18 9.37 -0.31
C LEU A 61 -8.68 8.01 0.19
N ASN A 62 -7.86 7.31 0.99
CA ASN A 62 -8.22 6.04 1.60
C ASN A 62 -9.46 6.16 2.48
N ARG A 63 -9.50 7.18 3.36
CA ARG A 63 -10.65 7.44 4.23
C ARG A 63 -11.90 7.78 3.43
N LYS A 64 -11.78 8.62 2.40
CA LYS A 64 -12.92 9.05 1.58
C LYS A 64 -13.51 7.91 0.75
N TYR A 65 -12.66 7.15 0.07
CA TYR A 65 -13.07 6.15 -0.92
C TYR A 65 -13.11 4.72 -0.38
N GLY A 66 -12.77 4.51 0.90
CA GLY A 66 -12.78 3.19 1.53
C GLY A 66 -11.72 2.23 0.98
N VAL A 67 -10.60 2.76 0.45
CA VAL A 67 -9.51 1.96 -0.13
C VAL A 67 -8.33 1.83 0.84
N THR A 68 -7.60 0.72 0.76
CA THR A 68 -6.39 0.49 1.57
C THR A 68 -5.15 1.07 0.89
N MET A 69 -4.06 1.21 1.66
CA MET A 69 -2.79 1.67 1.09
C MET A 69 -2.30 0.70 0.00
N ASP A 70 -2.40 -0.61 0.23
CA ASP A 70 -1.96 -1.66 -0.70
C ASP A 70 -2.66 -1.57 -2.07
N TRP A 71 -3.90 -1.10 -2.10
CA TRP A 71 -4.66 -0.97 -3.33
C TRP A 71 -3.93 -0.07 -4.35
N TRP A 72 -3.26 1.00 -3.90
CA TRP A 72 -2.51 1.89 -4.77
C TRP A 72 -1.31 1.19 -5.42
N PHE A 73 -0.64 0.30 -4.69
CA PHE A 73 0.62 -0.31 -5.08
C PHE A 73 0.48 -1.73 -5.65
N LYS A 74 -0.73 -2.31 -5.69
CA LYS A 74 -0.98 -3.68 -6.16
C LYS A 74 -0.30 -4.06 -7.48
N GLU A 75 -0.24 -3.13 -8.44
CA GLU A 75 0.33 -3.35 -9.78
C GLU A 75 1.88 -3.24 -9.80
N LEU A 76 2.50 -2.73 -8.73
CA LEU A 76 3.96 -2.66 -8.60
C LEU A 76 4.58 -3.99 -8.15
N HIS A 77 3.75 -4.90 -7.61
CA HIS A 77 4.18 -6.24 -7.19
C HIS A 77 4.44 -7.20 -8.36
N GLU A 78 4.30 -6.75 -9.62
CA GLU A 78 4.84 -7.45 -10.80
C GLU A 78 6.33 -7.15 -11.04
N THR A 79 7.00 -6.46 -10.12
CA THR A 79 8.45 -6.68 -9.98
C THR A 79 8.66 -8.16 -9.65
N PRO A 80 9.65 -8.85 -10.24
CA PRO A 80 9.96 -10.21 -9.84
C PRO A 80 10.45 -10.11 -8.40
N SER A 81 9.52 -10.18 -7.45
CA SER A 81 9.80 -10.59 -6.10
C SER A 81 10.61 -11.87 -6.32
N SER A 82 11.87 -11.83 -5.91
CA SER A 82 12.77 -12.97 -5.84
C SER A 82 11.94 -14.24 -5.70
N LYS A 83 12.13 -15.22 -6.60
CA LYS A 83 11.60 -16.58 -6.45
C LYS A 83 12.04 -17.12 -5.09
N THR A 84 11.31 -16.76 -4.05
CA THR A 84 11.57 -17.19 -2.68
C THR A 84 10.40 -18.09 -2.39
N ASN A 85 10.59 -19.36 -2.73
CA ASN A 85 9.77 -20.52 -2.39
C ASN A 85 8.45 -20.18 -1.68
N THR A 86 7.34 -20.17 -2.42
CA THR A 86 5.96 -20.02 -1.93
C THR A 86 5.61 -20.96 -0.77
N ARG A 87 6.35 -22.07 -0.61
CA ARG A 87 6.21 -23.00 0.51
C ARG A 87 6.73 -22.46 1.85
N THR A 88 7.78 -21.64 1.85
CA THR A 88 8.33 -21.04 3.08
C THR A 88 7.46 -19.89 3.61
N GLU A 89 6.82 -19.13 2.74
CA GLU A 89 5.91 -18.05 3.15
C GLU A 89 4.60 -18.59 3.74
N ALA A 90 4.06 -19.68 3.20
CA ALA A 90 2.88 -20.33 3.77
C ALA A 90 3.13 -20.84 5.21
N ALA A 91 4.27 -21.52 5.43
CA ALA A 91 4.66 -21.97 6.76
C ALA A 91 4.95 -20.81 7.72
N ALA A 92 5.61 -19.74 7.24
CA ALA A 92 5.85 -18.54 8.05
C ALA A 92 4.53 -17.83 8.42
N SER A 93 3.59 -17.73 7.49
CA SER A 93 2.26 -17.15 7.71
C SER A 93 1.46 -17.97 8.73
N GLU A 94 1.50 -19.30 8.63
CA GLU A 94 0.83 -20.19 9.60
C GLU A 94 1.42 -20.02 11.01
N ILE A 95 2.75 -19.98 11.14
CA ILE A 95 3.44 -19.74 12.41
C ILE A 95 3.05 -18.38 13.00
N LEU A 96 3.02 -17.32 12.20
CA LEU A 96 2.65 -15.97 12.64
C LEU A 96 1.17 -15.90 13.07
N SER A 97 0.28 -16.56 12.34
CA SER A 97 -1.15 -16.62 12.66
C SER A 97 -1.41 -17.34 13.99
N ASN A 98 -0.60 -18.35 14.32
CA ASN A 98 -0.68 -19.09 15.57
C ASN A 98 0.03 -18.35 16.71
N LEU A 99 1.08 -17.58 16.42
CA LEU A 99 1.76 -16.73 17.40
C LEU A 99 0.81 -15.68 17.99
N HIS A 100 -0.03 -15.06 17.14
CA HIS A 100 -0.99 -14.05 17.60
C HIS A 100 -2.11 -14.64 18.49
N LYS A 101 -2.32 -15.95 18.47
CA LYS A 101 -3.30 -16.64 19.34
C LYS A 101 -2.75 -16.96 20.73
N LEU A 102 -1.43 -16.83 20.93
CA LEU A 102 -0.79 -17.04 22.22
C LEU A 102 -0.83 -15.78 23.08
N ASP A 103 -0.83 -15.98 24.40
CA ASP A 103 -0.68 -14.90 25.36
C ASP A 103 0.74 -14.31 25.34
N ALA A 104 0.91 -13.14 25.96
CA ALA A 104 2.20 -12.42 25.94
C ALA A 104 3.36 -13.26 26.49
N LYS A 105 3.09 -14.15 27.45
CA LYS A 105 4.08 -15.07 28.02
C LYS A 105 4.45 -16.15 27.00
N GLY A 106 3.48 -16.77 26.32
CA GLY A 106 3.72 -17.75 25.26
C GLY A 106 4.49 -17.18 24.07
N GLN A 107 4.13 -15.98 23.62
CA GLN A 107 4.84 -15.30 22.52
C GLN A 107 6.31 -15.03 22.86
N LYS A 108 6.59 -14.57 24.09
CA LYS A 108 7.95 -14.28 24.56
C LYS A 108 8.82 -15.55 24.64
N THR A 109 8.24 -16.66 25.06
CA THR A 109 8.93 -17.97 25.11
C THR A 109 9.29 -18.45 23.71
N LEU A 110 8.37 -18.39 22.74
CA LEU A 110 8.65 -18.76 21.35
C LEU A 110 9.71 -17.88 20.70
N LEU A 111 9.69 -16.57 20.96
CA LEU A 111 10.74 -15.65 20.53
C LEU A 111 12.10 -15.97 21.15
N GLY A 112 12.12 -16.48 22.39
CA GLY A 112 13.35 -16.95 23.03
C GLY A 112 13.91 -18.19 22.34
N ILE A 113 13.05 -19.18 22.07
CA ILE A 113 13.44 -20.43 21.40
C ILE A 113 13.95 -20.16 19.99
N SER A 114 13.27 -19.31 19.22
CA SER A 114 13.69 -18.98 17.85
C SER A 114 15.05 -18.31 17.81
N LYS A 115 15.37 -17.43 18.77
CA LYS A 115 16.69 -16.79 18.89
C LYS A 115 17.80 -17.80 19.20
N VAL A 116 17.55 -18.76 20.08
CA VAL A 116 18.52 -19.81 20.42
C VAL A 116 18.78 -20.72 19.22
N LEU A 117 17.73 -21.11 18.49
CA LEU A 117 17.86 -21.93 17.29
C LEU A 117 18.58 -21.19 16.14
N ALA A 118 18.40 -19.87 16.04
CA ALA A 118 19.10 -19.05 15.06
C ALA A 118 20.58 -18.83 15.40
N ALA A 119 20.95 -18.84 16.67
CA ALA A 119 22.32 -18.64 17.15
C ALA A 119 23.20 -19.92 17.06
N ASN A 120 22.59 -21.10 16.90
CA ASN A 120 23.28 -22.39 16.78
C ASN A 120 23.43 -22.86 15.31
N LYS A 121 23.41 -21.92 14.35
CA LYS A 121 23.78 -22.14 12.95
C LYS A 121 25.10 -21.46 12.66
#